data_AF-A0A7Y5G3M8-F1
#
_entry.id   AF-A0A7Y5G3M8-F1
#
_cell.length_a   1.000
_cell.length_b   1.000
_cell.length_c   1.000
_cell.angle_alpha   90.00
_cell.angle_beta   90.00
_cell.angle_gamma   90.00
#
_symmetry.space_group_name_H-M   'P 1'
#
loop_
_entity.id
_entity.type
_entity.pdbx_description
1 polymer ?
#
loop_
_entity_poly.entity_id
_entity_poly.type
_entity_poly.pdbx_seq_one_letter_code
_entity_poly.pdbx_strand_id
1 'polypeptide(L)'
;SNKNQNAIAPQVILASAVLDVPQAFLNVAQAVKENRFKAEIMRMGMKDNVVSLALNPEFQNKIPAEVMAKIEEVKQGILAGQIEVPMGF
;
A
#
# COMPACT_ATOMS: atom_id res chain seq x y z
N SER A 1 4.92 -7.95 -10.53
CA SER A 1 4.26 -7.38 -9.32
C SER A 1 5.29 -6.50 -8.65
N ASN A 2 4.88 -5.30 -8.22
CA ASN A 2 5.71 -4.42 -7.42
C ASN A 2 5.84 -5.04 -6.04
N LYS A 3 6.88 -5.86 -5.84
CA LYS A 3 7.17 -6.50 -4.55
C LYS A 3 8.03 -5.57 -3.69
N ASN A 4 8.26 -5.96 -2.45
CA ASN A 4 9.29 -5.32 -1.63
C ASN A 4 10.67 -5.54 -2.28
N GLN A 5 11.33 -4.43 -2.61
CA GLN A 5 12.65 -4.41 -3.26
C GLN A 5 13.77 -3.96 -2.31
N ASN A 6 13.49 -3.72 -1.02
CA ASN A 6 14.47 -3.20 -0.06
C ASN A 6 15.76 -4.03 -0.05
N ALA A 7 15.66 -5.36 -0.23
CA ALA A 7 16.82 -6.26 -0.26
C ALA A 7 17.67 -6.20 -1.56
N ILE A 8 17.19 -5.57 -2.63
CA ILE A 8 17.91 -5.51 -3.92
C ILE A 8 19.15 -4.60 -3.81
N ALA A 9 18.98 -3.45 -3.18
CA ALA A 9 20.05 -2.50 -2.93
C ALA A 9 19.80 -1.83 -1.56
N PRO A 10 20.04 -2.56 -0.47
CA PRO A 10 19.57 -2.19 0.87
C PRO A 10 20.23 -0.92 1.40
N GLN A 11 21.36 -0.50 0.81
CA GLN A 11 22.08 0.73 1.14
C GLN A 11 21.68 1.96 0.30
N VAL A 12 20.70 1.87 -0.59
CA VAL A 12 20.19 3.04 -1.35
C VAL A 12 18.66 3.09 -1.45
N ILE A 13 17.97 1.97 -1.21
CA ILE A 13 16.50 1.92 -1.26
C ILE A 13 15.94 2.32 0.10
N LEU A 14 15.23 3.44 0.17
CA LEU A 14 14.62 3.93 1.40
C LEU A 14 13.36 3.13 1.80
N ALA A 15 12.52 2.82 0.82
CA ALA A 15 11.26 2.11 1.00
C ALA A 15 10.79 1.55 -0.35
N SER A 16 9.85 0.60 -0.29
CA SER A 16 9.19 0.03 -1.46
C SER A 16 7.68 0.28 -1.39
N ALA A 17 7.09 0.76 -2.49
CA ALA A 17 5.64 0.68 -2.68
C ALA A 17 5.28 -0.73 -3.15
N VAL A 18 4.57 -1.48 -2.32
CA VAL A 18 4.24 -2.89 -2.54
C VAL A 18 2.81 -3.03 -3.04
N LEU A 19 2.64 -3.83 -4.08
CA LEU A 19 1.36 -4.23 -4.65
C LEU A 19 1.13 -5.74 -4.43
N ASP A 20 0.20 -6.06 -3.54
CA ASP A 20 -0.22 -7.43 -3.22
C ASP A 20 -1.33 -7.90 -4.18
N VAL A 21 -0.89 -8.39 -5.34
CA VAL A 21 -1.77 -8.93 -6.38
C VAL A 21 -2.52 -10.19 -5.90
N PRO A 22 -1.89 -11.15 -5.17
CA PRO A 22 -2.64 -12.25 -4.55
C PRO A 22 -3.81 -11.78 -3.68
N GLN A 23 -3.61 -10.79 -2.80
CA GLN A 23 -4.68 -10.23 -1.99
C GLN A 23 -5.79 -9.61 -2.84
N ALA A 24 -5.44 -8.91 -3.92
CA ALA A 24 -6.42 -8.36 -4.86
C ALA A 24 -7.32 -9.47 -5.46
N PHE A 25 -6.73 -10.58 -5.89
CA PHE A 25 -7.53 -11.72 -6.40
C PHE A 25 -8.40 -12.37 -5.33
N LEU A 26 -7.91 -12.48 -4.10
CA LEU A 26 -8.71 -12.98 -2.97
C LEU A 26 -9.92 -12.06 -2.70
N ASN A 27 -9.74 -10.74 -2.77
CA ASN A 27 -10.83 -9.78 -2.60
C ASN A 27 -11.92 -9.97 -3.67
N VAL A 28 -11.53 -10.18 -4.93
CA VAL A 28 -12.48 -10.48 -6.03
C VAL A 28 -13.20 -11.81 -5.78
N ALA A 29 -12.46 -12.88 -5.47
CA ALA A 29 -13.03 -14.20 -5.21
C ALA A 29 -14.03 -14.17 -4.04
N GLN A 30 -13.72 -13.42 -2.99
CA GLN A 30 -14.61 -13.23 -1.85
C GLN A 30 -15.89 -12.49 -2.25
N ALA A 31 -15.79 -11.42 -3.07
CA ALA A 31 -16.96 -10.71 -3.57
C ALA A 31 -17.87 -11.61 -4.43
N VAL A 32 -17.29 -12.49 -5.24
CA VAL A 32 -18.05 -13.50 -6.02
C VAL A 32 -18.75 -14.48 -5.08
N LYS A 33 -18.00 -15.06 -4.13
CA LYS A 33 -18.53 -16.01 -3.15
C LYS A 33 -19.71 -15.46 -2.34
N GLU A 34 -19.66 -14.17 -2.01
CA GLU A 34 -20.71 -13.51 -1.24
C GLU A 34 -21.85 -12.92 -2.09
N ASN A 35 -21.88 -13.18 -3.40
CA ASN A 35 -22.85 -12.61 -4.35
C ASN A 35 -22.88 -11.07 -4.36
N ARG A 36 -21.76 -10.43 -4.06
CA ARG A 36 -21.59 -8.97 -4.07
C ARG A 36 -20.77 -8.46 -5.26
N PHE A 37 -20.25 -9.37 -6.09
CA PHE A 37 -19.45 -9.01 -7.25
C PHE A 37 -20.24 -8.19 -8.28
N LYS A 38 -19.59 -7.19 -8.84
CA LYS A 38 -20.09 -6.36 -9.94
C LYS A 38 -19.07 -6.32 -11.06
N ALA A 39 -19.54 -6.37 -12.30
CA ALA A 39 -18.69 -6.21 -13.48
C ALA A 39 -18.32 -4.73 -13.66
N GLU A 40 -17.31 -4.27 -12.91
CA GLU A 40 -16.84 -2.89 -12.89
C GLU A 40 -15.33 -2.78 -12.67
N ILE A 41 -14.77 -1.58 -12.83
CA ILE A 41 -13.37 -1.31 -12.50
C ILE A 41 -13.24 -1.29 -10.97
N MET A 42 -12.64 -2.34 -10.41
CA MET A 42 -12.32 -2.41 -8.98
C MET A 42 -11.00 -1.66 -8.71
N ARG A 43 -11.10 -0.44 -8.20
CA ARG A 43 -9.94 0.35 -7.77
C ARG A 43 -9.57 -0.04 -6.33
N MET A 44 -8.53 -0.87 -6.19
CA MET A 44 -8.06 -1.34 -4.89
C MET A 44 -6.80 -0.60 -4.44
N GLY A 45 -6.77 -0.23 -3.16
CA GLY A 45 -5.67 0.54 -2.57
C GLY A 45 -5.29 0.07 -1.18
N MET A 46 -4.88 1.02 -0.33
CA MET A 46 -4.47 0.75 1.04
C MET A 46 -5.62 0.22 1.91
N LYS A 47 -6.85 0.70 1.67
CA LYS A 47 -8.06 0.26 2.39
C LYS A 47 -8.39 -1.22 2.13
N ASP A 48 -8.02 -1.72 0.96
CA ASP A 48 -8.27 -3.10 0.53
C ASP A 48 -7.10 -4.06 0.88
N ASN A 49 -6.08 -3.55 1.59
CA ASN A 49 -4.82 -4.24 1.86
C ASN A 49 -4.05 -4.68 0.59
N VAL A 50 -4.27 -4.00 -0.53
CA VAL A 50 -3.61 -4.32 -1.81
C VAL A 50 -2.37 -3.46 -2.03
N VAL A 51 -2.34 -2.25 -1.47
CA VAL A 51 -1.20 -1.33 -1.57
C VAL A 51 -0.63 -1.06 -0.18
N SER A 52 0.69 -1.09 -0.04
CA SER A 52 1.37 -0.74 1.20
C SER A 52 2.73 -0.09 0.95
N LEU A 53 3.23 0.62 1.97
CA LEU A 53 4.60 1.13 2.00
C LEU A 53 5.45 0.25 2.92
N ALA A 54 6.48 -0.37 2.37
CA ALA A 54 7.45 -1.16 3.12
C ALA A 54 8.73 -0.35 3.33
N LEU A 55 8.90 0.23 4.51
CA LEU A 55 10.12 0.94 4.90
C LEU A 55 11.31 -0.03 4.95
N ASN A 56 12.49 0.41 4.49
CA ASN A 56 13.71 -0.38 4.60
C ASN A 56 14.23 -0.33 6.05
N PRO A 57 14.33 -1.48 6.76
CA PRO A 57 14.87 -1.53 8.12
C PRO A 57 16.27 -0.94 8.25
N GLU A 58 17.13 -1.06 7.23
CA GLU A 58 18.50 -0.52 7.27
C GLU A 58 18.53 1.02 7.27
N PHE A 59 17.45 1.65 6.80
CA PHE A 59 17.33 3.10 6.74
C PHE A 59 16.42 3.70 7.80
N GLN A 60 15.66 2.90 8.54
CA GLN A 60 14.70 3.42 9.53
C GLN A 60 15.36 4.39 10.52
N ASN A 61 16.57 4.08 11.00
CA ASN A 61 17.31 4.93 11.93
C ASN A 61 17.87 6.22 11.29
N LYS A 62 17.85 6.33 9.97
CA LYS A 62 18.26 7.52 9.21
C LYS A 62 17.09 8.42 8.83
N ILE A 63 15.85 7.96 9.02
CA ILE A 63 14.65 8.76 8.75
C ILE A 63 14.38 9.62 10.00
N PRO A 64 14.31 10.96 9.88
CA PRO A 64 13.98 11.82 11.00
C PRO A 64 12.62 11.45 11.63
N ALA A 65 12.51 11.60 12.95
CA ALA A 65 11.28 11.26 13.68
C ALA A 65 10.06 12.01 13.17
N GLU A 66 10.23 13.28 12.77
CA GLU A 66 9.16 14.09 12.15
C GLU A 66 8.66 13.48 10.84
N VAL A 67 9.57 12.96 10.01
CA VAL A 67 9.20 12.31 8.74
C VAL A 67 8.47 11.00 9.01
N MET A 68 8.93 10.21 9.99
CA MET A 68 8.23 8.98 10.41
C MET A 68 6.82 9.28 10.93
N ALA A 69 6.67 10.33 11.75
CA ALA A 69 5.37 10.78 12.22
C ALA A 69 4.46 11.21 11.06
N LYS A 70 5.01 11.95 10.09
CA LYS A 70 4.24 12.39 8.92
C LYS A 70 3.79 11.23 8.04
N ILE A 71 4.62 10.20 7.87
CA ILE A 71 4.25 8.98 7.13
C ILE A 71 3.04 8.32 7.79
N GLU A 72 3.06 8.15 9.11
CA GLU A 72 1.95 7.51 9.82
C GLU A 72 0.69 8.39 9.81
N GLU A 73 0.82 9.70 10.03
CA GLU A 73 -0.28 10.67 9.92
C GLU A 73 -0.96 10.58 8.55
N VAL A 74 -0.18 10.61 7.46
CA VAL A 74 -0.73 10.55 6.09
C VAL A 74 -1.34 9.18 5.82
N LYS A 75 -0.69 8.08 6.24
CA LYS A 75 -1.25 6.73 6.10
C LYS A 75 -2.61 6.63 6.79
N GLN A 76 -2.73 7.11 8.02
CA GLN A 76 -4.00 7.11 8.73
C GLN A 76 -5.04 8.02 8.07
N GLY A 77 -4.62 9.20 7.57
CA GLY A 77 -5.48 10.07 6.79
C GLY A 77 -6.05 9.39 5.53
N ILE A 78 -5.24 8.62 4.80
CA ILE A 78 -5.67 7.85 3.63
C ILE A 78 -6.65 6.75 4.04
N LEU A 79 -6.34 5.99 5.09
CA LEU A 79 -7.19 4.90 5.58
C LEU A 79 -8.53 5.42 6.13
N ALA A 80 -8.52 6.58 6.79
CA ALA A 80 -9.73 7.26 7.27
C ALA A 80 -10.53 7.94 6.14
N GLY A 81 -9.96 8.07 4.93
CA GLY A 81 -10.56 8.82 3.83
C GLY A 81 -10.53 10.34 4.01
N GLN A 82 -9.73 10.85 4.94
CA GLN A 82 -9.48 12.29 5.12
C GLN A 82 -8.50 12.82 4.06
N ILE A 83 -7.63 11.95 3.54
CA ILE A 83 -6.73 12.23 2.42
C ILE A 83 -7.16 11.37 1.25
N GLU A 84 -7.62 12.02 0.18
CA GLU A 84 -7.92 11.34 -1.08
C GLU A 84 -6.66 11.28 -1.96
N VAL A 85 -6.25 10.06 -2.30
CA VAL A 85 -5.13 9.84 -3.23
C VAL A 85 -5.67 9.94 -4.66
N PRO A 86 -5.10 10.80 -5.52
CA PRO A 86 -5.53 10.89 -6.91
C PRO A 86 -5.43 9.53 -7.59
N MET A 87 -6.55 9.08 -8.13
CA MET A 87 -6.59 7.86 -8.93
C MET A 87 -6.16 8.26 -10.34
N GLY A 88 -4.96 7.82 -10.76
CA GLY A 88 -4.49 8.02 -12.13
C GLY A 88 -5.53 7.54 -13.16
N PHE A 89 -5.43 8.09 -14.36
CA PHE A 89 -6.33 7.84 -15.48
C PHE A 89 -6.51 6.34 -15.76
#